data_AF-A0ABD0QXX5-F1
#
_entry.id   AF-A0ABD0QXX5-F1
#
_cell.length_a   1.000
_cell.length_b   1.000
_cell.length_c   1.000
_cell.angle_alpha   90.00
_cell.angle_beta   90.00
_cell.angle_gamma   90.00
#
_symmetry.space_group_name_H-M   'P 1'
#
loop_
_entity.id
_entity.type
_entity.pdbx_description
1 polymer ?
#
loop_
_entity_poly.entity_id
_entity_poly.type
_entity_poly.pdbx_seq_one_letter_code
_entity_poly.pdbx_strand_id
1 'polypeptide(L)' 'MGDEAVSTWRKVLGPTDSSVAQKDAANSLRAQFGTDGTKNAGHGSDSLASAAR' A
#
# COMPACT_ATOMS: atom_id res chain seq x y z
N MET A 1 -16.23 -1.81 11.34
CA MET A 1 -14.96 -1.53 10.63
C MET A 1 -14.15 -0.61 11.52
N GLY A 2 -12.85 -0.89 11.75
CA GLY A 2 -12.00 0.06 12.46
C GLY A 2 -11.91 1.37 11.65
N ASP A 3 -12.09 2.50 12.31
CA ASP A 3 -12.04 3.85 11.73
C ASP A 3 -10.72 4.09 10.96
N GLU A 4 -9.66 3.39 11.36
CA GLU A 4 -8.31 3.50 10.79
C GLU A 4 -7.91 2.32 9.86
N ALA A 5 -8.85 1.49 9.41
CA ALA A 5 -8.51 0.33 8.59
C ALA A 5 -7.82 0.72 7.26
N VAL A 6 -8.33 1.76 6.60
CA VAL A 6 -7.76 2.26 5.33
C VAL A 6 -6.37 2.85 5.55
N SER A 7 -6.18 3.66 6.61
CA SER A 7 -4.89 4.27 6.92
C SER A 7 -3.85 3.21 7.30
N THR A 8 -4.25 2.22 8.10
CA THR A 8 -3.40 1.10 8.52
C THR A 8 -2.99 0.25 7.32
N TRP A 9 -3.93 -0.12 6.44
CA TRP A 9 -3.62 -0.91 5.27
C TRP A 9 -2.65 -0.20 4.32
N ARG A 10 -2.81 1.11 4.11
CA ARG A 10 -1.88 1.92 3.31
C ARG A 10 -0.47 1.94 3.91
N LYS A 11 -0.34 2.01 5.23
CA LYS A 11 0.97 1.91 5.92
C LYS A 11 1.62 0.54 5.71
N VAL A 12 0.84 -0.54 5.75
CA VAL A 12 1.33 -1.91 5.50
C VAL A 12 1.80 -2.09 4.06
N LEU A 13 1.05 -1.54 3.08
CA LEU A 13 1.44 -1.59 1.68
C LEU A 13 2.72 -0.79 1.39
N GLY A 14 2.83 0.42 1.94
CA GLY A 14 3.91 1.36 1.61
C GLY A 14 3.69 2.09 0.27
N PRO A 15 4.70 2.84 -0.20
CA PRO A 15 4.64 3.62 -1.44
C PRO A 15 4.20 2.79 -2.66
N THR A 16 3.41 3.37 -3.56
CA THR A 16 2.86 2.67 -4.74
C THR A 16 3.94 2.15 -5.70
N ASP A 17 5.02 2.90 -5.86
CA ASP A 17 6.18 2.47 -6.63
C ASP A 17 7.07 1.57 -5.77
N SER A 18 7.30 0.35 -6.26
CA SER A 18 8.08 -0.67 -5.55
C SER A 18 9.53 -0.24 -5.31
N SER A 19 10.13 0.55 -6.20
CA SER A 19 11.50 1.07 -6.05
C SER A 19 11.58 2.14 -4.97
N VAL A 20 10.53 2.98 -4.86
CA VAL A 20 10.41 3.95 -3.77
C VAL A 20 10.16 3.22 -2.45
N ALA A 21 9.28 2.21 -2.45
CA ALA A 21 9.01 1.40 -1.27
C ALA A 21 10.27 0.70 -0.74
N GLN A 22 11.12 0.15 -1.61
CA GLN A 22 12.39 -0.45 -1.21
C GLN A 22 13.33 0.52 -0.49
N LYS A 23 13.34 1.80 -0.87
CA LYS A 23 14.19 2.84 -0.25
C LYS A 23 13.60 3.37 1.04
N ASP A 24 12.31 3.71 1.02
CA ASP A 24 11.68 4.50 2.09
C ASP A 24 10.95 3.63 3.11
N ALA A 25 10.60 2.39 2.75
CA ALA A 25 9.82 1.47 3.57
C ALA A 25 10.16 0.00 3.24
N ALA A 26 11.44 -0.39 3.36
CA ALA A 26 11.95 -1.70 2.93
C ALA A 26 11.17 -2.94 3.46
N ASN A 27 10.49 -2.79 4.59
CA ASN A 27 9.67 -3.85 5.21
C ASN A 27 8.19 -3.83 4.76
N SER A 28 7.77 -2.92 3.88
CA SER A 28 6.40 -2.88 3.38
C SER A 28 6.14 -4.01 2.38
N LEU A 29 4.88 -4.37 2.16
CA LEU A 29 4.53 -5.43 1.21
C LEU A 29 5.01 -5.09 -0.22
N ARG A 30 4.88 -3.81 -0.62
CA ARG A 30 5.34 -3.35 -1.95
C ARG A 30 6.85 -3.40 -2.09
N ALA A 31 7.60 -3.15 -1.03
CA ALA A 31 9.04 -3.27 -1.05
C ALA A 31 9.51 -4.73 -1.19
N GLN A 32 8.85 -5.64 -0.49
CA GLN A 32 9.23 -7.06 -0.43
C GLN A 32 8.76 -7.87 -1.64
N PHE A 33 7.60 -7.53 -2.20
CA PHE A 33 6.92 -8.37 -3.19
C PHE A 33 6.56 -7.66 -4.50
N GLY A 34 6.69 -6.33 -4.55
CA GLY A 34 6.44 -5.54 -5.74
C GLY A 34 7.63 -5.56 -6.72
N THR A 35 7.34 -5.53 -8.02
CA THR A 35 8.37 -5.55 -9.08
C THR A 35 8.50 -4.21 -9.79
N ASP A 36 7.40 -3.47 -9.94
CA ASP A 36 7.36 -2.15 -10.58
C ASP A 36 6.16 -1.32 -10.05
N GLY A 37 5.90 -0.15 -10.63
CA GLY A 37 4.80 0.73 -10.22
C GLY A 37 3.38 0.23 -10.55
N THR A 38 3.26 -0.73 -11.46
CA THR A 38 1.98 -1.37 -11.85
C THR A 38 1.80 -2.70 -11.13
N LYS A 39 2.86 -3.52 -11.09
CA LYS A 39 2.92 -4.82 -10.40
C LYS A 39 3.51 -4.65 -9.00
N ASN A 40 2.78 -3.95 -8.14
CA ASN A 40 3.21 -3.63 -6.78
C ASN A 40 2.63 -4.58 -5.72
N ALA A 41 2.24 -5.81 -6.07
CA ALA A 41 1.74 -6.84 -5.14
C ALA A 41 0.44 -6.55 -4.35
N GLY A 42 -0.03 -5.31 -4.26
CA GLY A 42 -1.21 -5.00 -3.46
C GLY A 42 -1.85 -3.66 -3.79
N HIS A 43 -3.19 -3.67 -3.85
CA HIS A 43 -4.03 -2.50 -4.01
C HIS A 43 -4.82 -2.23 -2.72
N GLY A 44 -5.17 -0.96 -2.51
CA GLY A 44 -5.98 -0.54 -1.37
C GLY A 44 -6.63 0.80 -1.67
N SER A 45 -7.86 0.96 -1.19
CA SER A 45 -8.61 2.20 -1.34
C SER A 45 -7.88 3.40 -0.73
N ASP A 46 -8.15 4.59 -1.26
CA ASP A 46 -7.59 5.85 -0.76
C ASP A 46 -8.40 6.48 0.37
N SER A 47 -9.68 6.14 0.47
CA SER A 47 -10.62 6.70 1.44
C SER A 47 -11.66 5.66 1.87
N LEU A 48 -12.33 5.93 2.99
CA LEU A 48 -13.47 5.12 3.43
C LEU A 48 -14.61 5.13 2.41
N ALA A 49 -14.82 6.25 1.70
CA ALA A 49 -15.82 6.35 0.66
C ALA A 49 -15.51 5.43 -0.53
N SER A 50 -14.26 5.44 -1.01
CA SER A 50 -13.81 4.52 -2.06
C SER A 50 -13.85 3.05 -1.62
N ALA A 51 -13.67 2.77 -0.32
CA ALA A 51 -13.75 1.43 0.24
C ALA A 51 -15.20 0.91 0.42
N ALA A 52 -16.16 1.82 0.61
CA ALA A 52 -17.57 1.49 0.82
C ALA A 52 -18.43 1.52 -0.45
N ARG A 53 -17.87 1.99 -1.57
CA ARG A 53 -18.48 1.96 -2.90
C ARG A 53 -18.46 0.54 -3.46
#